data_AF-A0A8S0R1Z5-F1
#
_entry.id   AF-A0A8S0R1Z5-F1
#
_cell.length_a   1.000
_cell.length_b   1.000
_cell.length_c   1.000
_cell.angle_alpha   90.00
_cell.angle_beta   90.00
_cell.angle_gamma   90.00
#
_symmetry.space_group_name_H-M   'P 1'
#
loop_
_entity.id
_entity.type
_entity.pdbx_description
1 polymer ?
#
loop_
_entity_poly.entity_id
_entity_poly.type
_entity_poly.pdbx_seq_one_letter_code
_entity_poly.pdbx_strand_id
1 'polypeptide(L)'
;MAIEKVLIANNTSVIQDEVLAHRLGLIPLKVDPRMFEYMSENDVPNEKNTIVFKLHSRCERGSSRIKVLSNELQWLPRGSELALSTEKPAVDPTSRPRTYTSFNCSQDSLPEFSNNPIGPKHADIIIAKLGPGQEIELEAHAVKGMGKTHAKWSPVATAWYRMLPEVVLLQEVEGEKAEELVKKCPVKVFDIEDIGKGRKRATVARPRSCTLCRECIRGDDWDKYVTLRRVKDHFIFTIESTGALPPEVLFTEAVKILEGKCERVITELS
;
A
#
# COMPACT_ATOMS: atom_id res chain seq x y z
N MET A 1 7.56 1.03 -5.87
CA MET A 1 8.97 1.11 -5.43
C MET A 1 9.00 0.94 -3.93
N ALA A 2 10.02 0.27 -3.37
CA ALA A 2 10.23 0.17 -1.92
C ALA A 2 11.73 0.09 -1.62
N ILE A 3 12.14 0.46 -0.40
CA ILE A 3 13.53 0.41 0.05
C ILE A 3 13.98 -1.05 0.16
N GLU A 4 15.12 -1.36 -0.48
CA GLU A 4 15.70 -2.71 -0.54
C GLU A 4 17.05 -2.79 0.16
N LYS A 5 17.95 -1.84 -0.11
CA LYS A 5 19.26 -1.77 0.52
C LYS A 5 19.35 -0.54 1.42
N VAL A 6 19.92 -0.71 2.60
CA VAL A 6 20.19 0.38 3.54
C VAL A 6 21.67 0.35 3.89
N LEU A 7 22.39 1.41 3.55
CA LEU A 7 23.80 1.61 3.80
C LEU A 7 23.93 2.49 5.04
N ILE A 8 24.34 1.90 6.16
CA ILE A 8 24.43 2.62 7.44
C ILE A 8 25.87 3.13 7.60
N ALA A 9 26.05 4.45 7.65
CA ALA A 9 27.33 5.06 7.94
C ALA A 9 27.56 5.13 9.46
N ASN A 10 26.53 5.49 10.22
CA ASN A 10 26.58 5.53 11.67
C ASN A 10 25.18 5.29 12.27
N ASN A 11 25.06 4.38 13.24
CA ASN A 11 23.86 4.22 14.04
C ASN A 11 24.24 4.02 15.51
N THR A 12 24.00 5.07 16.31
CA THR A 12 24.18 5.03 17.77
C THR A 12 22.85 5.04 18.52
N SER A 13 21.75 4.82 17.80
CA SER A 13 20.41 4.72 18.38
C SER A 13 20.24 3.42 19.17
N VAL A 14 19.12 3.28 19.86
CA VAL A 14 18.77 2.04 20.58
C VAL A 14 18.25 0.95 19.62
N ILE A 15 17.85 1.32 18.40
CA ILE A 15 17.29 0.40 17.41
C ILE A 15 18.44 -0.27 16.66
N GLN A 16 18.42 -1.60 16.62
CA GLN A 16 19.37 -2.39 15.86
C GLN A 16 19.27 -2.10 14.36
N ASP A 17 20.40 -2.22 13.67
CA ASP A 17 20.54 -1.90 12.25
C ASP A 17 19.54 -2.66 11.37
N GLU A 18 19.38 -3.96 11.59
CA GLU A 18 18.45 -4.81 10.84
C GLU A 18 16.98 -4.43 11.08
N VAL A 19 16.64 -4.00 12.29
CA VAL A 19 15.29 -3.56 12.64
C VAL A 19 15.01 -2.19 12.01
N LEU A 20 15.98 -1.29 12.03
CA LEU A 20 15.90 0.02 11.38
C LEU A 20 15.71 -0.13 9.87
N ALA A 21 16.53 -0.98 9.23
CA ALA A 21 16.43 -1.28 7.80
C ALA A 21 15.08 -1.90 7.44
N HIS A 22 14.57 -2.83 8.25
CA HIS A 22 13.25 -3.42 8.05
C HIS A 22 12.13 -2.36 8.10
N ARG A 23 12.17 -1.44 9.08
CA ARG A 23 11.20 -0.35 9.19
C ARG A 23 11.22 0.58 7.98
N LEU A 24 12.42 0.96 7.51
CA LEU A 24 12.59 1.76 6.30
C LEU A 24 12.01 1.07 5.07
N GLY A 25 12.21 -0.25 4.95
CA GLY A 25 11.65 -1.08 3.87
C GLY A 25 10.13 -1.01 3.74
N LEU A 26 9.41 -0.75 4.84
CA LEU A 26 7.95 -0.70 4.89
C LEU A 26 7.36 0.70 4.65
N ILE A 27 8.19 1.73 4.48
CA ILE A 27 7.71 3.09 4.21
C ILE A 27 7.21 3.15 2.77
N PRO A 28 5.90 3.44 2.53
CA PRO A 28 5.40 3.58 1.17
C PRO A 28 5.98 4.86 0.54
N LEU A 29 6.46 4.74 -0.69
CA LEU A 29 7.04 5.84 -1.45
C LEU A 29 6.02 6.43 -2.43
N LYS A 30 5.96 7.76 -2.53
CA LYS A 30 5.14 8.50 -3.49
C LYS A 30 5.87 8.56 -4.84
N VAL A 31 5.85 7.45 -5.56
CA VAL A 31 6.53 7.33 -6.87
C VAL A 31 5.77 6.37 -7.78
N ASP A 32 5.65 6.73 -9.05
CA ASP A 32 5.05 5.86 -10.06
C ASP A 32 6.06 4.78 -10.47
N PRO A 33 5.81 3.49 -10.16
CA PRO A 33 6.72 2.41 -10.53
C PRO A 33 6.81 2.18 -12.05
N ARG A 34 5.91 2.74 -12.87
CA ARG A 34 5.95 2.60 -14.33
C ARG A 34 7.13 3.37 -14.95
N MET A 35 7.63 4.39 -14.26
CA MET A 35 8.78 5.19 -14.71
C MET A 35 10.13 4.51 -14.48
N PHE A 36 10.14 3.38 -13.77
CA PHE A 36 11.36 2.67 -13.38
C PHE A 36 11.42 1.26 -13.98
N GLU A 37 12.64 0.83 -14.27
CA GLU A 37 12.95 -0.51 -14.75
C GLU A 37 13.13 -1.48 -13.57
N TYR A 38 13.00 -2.78 -13.83
CA TYR A 38 13.38 -3.80 -12.84
C TYR A 38 14.91 -3.93 -12.81
N MET A 39 15.45 -4.21 -11.63
CA MET A 39 16.88 -4.46 -11.45
C MET A 39 17.12 -5.97 -11.38
N SER A 40 18.01 -6.47 -12.24
CA SER A 40 18.52 -7.84 -12.23
C SER A 40 19.72 -7.97 -11.27
N GLU A 41 20.12 -9.20 -10.93
CA GLU A 41 21.23 -9.45 -9.99
C GLU A 41 22.57 -8.84 -10.44
N ASN A 42 22.79 -8.76 -11.75
CA ASN A 42 24.03 -8.23 -12.34
C ASN A 42 23.94 -6.75 -12.71
N ASP A 43 22.77 -6.10 -12.51
CA ASP A 43 22.57 -4.73 -12.92
C ASP A 43 23.24 -3.76 -11.94
N VAL A 44 23.89 -2.73 -12.49
CA VAL A 44 24.43 -1.63 -11.69
C VAL A 44 23.29 -0.66 -11.36
N PRO A 45 23.15 -0.23 -10.10
CA PRO A 45 22.19 0.80 -9.71
C PRO A 45 22.42 2.10 -10.50
N ASN A 46 21.40 2.55 -11.22
CA ASN A 46 21.41 3.74 -12.09
C ASN A 46 20.12 4.56 -11.92
N GLU A 47 20.02 5.67 -12.65
CA GLU A 47 18.90 6.62 -12.55
C GLU A 47 17.53 6.04 -12.98
N LYS A 48 17.51 4.94 -13.74
CA LYS A 48 16.29 4.31 -14.26
C LYS A 48 15.77 3.17 -13.39
N ASN A 49 16.62 2.55 -12.58
CA ASN A 49 16.25 1.38 -11.78
C ASN A 49 16.26 1.63 -10.26
N THR A 50 16.94 2.67 -9.80
CA THR A 50 17.17 2.92 -8.36
C THR A 50 16.81 4.36 -7.98
N ILE A 51 16.26 4.51 -6.78
CA ILE A 51 16.04 5.81 -6.11
C ILE A 51 16.84 5.79 -4.83
N VAL A 52 17.60 6.86 -4.55
CA VAL A 52 18.41 6.96 -3.33
C VAL A 52 17.84 8.01 -2.39
N PHE A 53 17.75 7.67 -1.11
CA PHE A 53 17.42 8.59 -0.03
C PHE A 53 18.55 8.67 0.98
N LYS A 54 18.75 9.84 1.58
CA LYS A 54 19.64 10.07 2.71
C LYS A 54 18.83 10.35 3.96
N LEU A 55 19.25 9.78 5.09
CA LEU A 55 18.72 10.12 6.40
C LEU A 55 19.89 10.46 7.31
N HIS A 56 19.92 11.70 7.80
CA HIS A 56 20.89 12.14 8.79
C HIS A 56 20.16 12.90 9.89
N SER A 57 20.09 12.30 11.07
CA SER A 57 19.38 12.86 12.22
C SER A 57 20.20 12.68 13.48
N ARG A 58 20.40 13.77 14.23
CA ARG A 58 21.24 13.81 15.44
C ARG A 58 20.52 14.51 16.58
N CYS A 59 20.53 13.89 17.75
CA CYS A 59 20.03 14.48 18.98
C CYS A 59 21.20 15.07 19.77
N GLU A 60 21.24 16.39 19.92
CA GLU A 60 22.33 17.07 20.62
C GLU A 60 22.37 16.73 22.13
N ARG A 61 23.56 16.75 22.73
CA ARG A 61 23.70 16.53 24.17
C ARG A 61 23.01 17.66 24.93
N GLY A 62 22.18 17.32 25.90
CA GLY A 62 21.39 18.28 26.67
C GLY A 62 20.04 18.67 26.06
N SER A 63 19.73 18.20 24.84
CA SER A 63 18.40 18.37 24.23
C SER A 63 17.38 17.35 24.75
N SER A 64 16.09 17.56 24.49
CA SER A 64 15.06 16.56 24.73
C SER A 64 15.10 15.46 23.65
N ARG A 65 14.55 14.29 23.95
CA ARG A 65 14.43 13.20 22.96
C ARG A 65 13.69 13.68 21.70
N ILE A 66 14.22 13.35 20.53
CA ILE A 66 13.61 13.66 19.24
C ILE A 66 13.00 12.41 18.59
N LYS A 67 12.02 12.61 17.72
CA LYS A 67 11.45 11.55 16.87
C LYS A 67 12.02 11.74 15.48
N VAL A 68 12.58 10.67 14.91
CA VAL A 68 12.99 10.63 13.52
C VAL A 68 11.79 10.20 12.69
N LEU A 69 11.32 11.05 11.80
CA LEU A 69 10.13 10.85 10.98
C LEU A 69 10.48 10.54 9.52
N SER A 70 9.53 9.97 8.77
CA SER A 70 9.74 9.61 7.38
C SER A 70 10.06 10.80 6.48
N ASN A 71 9.52 11.99 6.74
CA ASN A 71 9.85 13.21 5.98
C ASN A 71 11.32 13.65 6.07
N GLU A 72 12.10 13.12 7.02
CA GLU A 72 13.55 13.35 7.10
C GLU A 72 14.33 12.55 6.04
N LEU A 73 13.70 11.62 5.31
CA LEU A 73 14.28 10.96 4.15
C LEU A 73 14.40 11.95 2.98
N GLN A 74 15.61 12.43 2.74
CA GLN A 74 15.94 13.37 1.68
C GLN A 74 16.26 12.60 0.39
N TRP A 75 15.55 12.88 -0.69
CA TRP A 75 15.84 12.29 -1.99
C TRP A 75 17.14 12.83 -2.58
N LEU A 76 17.99 11.93 -3.08
CA LEU A 76 19.24 12.24 -3.78
C LEU A 76 19.07 11.98 -5.28
N PRO A 77 18.74 12.99 -6.11
CA PRO A 77 18.45 12.80 -7.54
C PRO A 77 19.69 12.44 -8.37
N ARG A 78 20.89 12.65 -7.81
CA ARG A 78 22.18 12.33 -8.45
C ARG A 78 22.78 11.00 -7.99
N GLY A 79 22.04 10.22 -7.20
CA GLY A 79 22.48 8.92 -6.68
C GLY A 79 23.17 9.02 -5.33
N SER A 80 23.85 7.95 -4.95
CA SER A 80 24.56 7.77 -3.67
C SER A 80 25.72 8.75 -3.51
N GLU A 81 25.84 9.35 -2.33
CA GLU A 81 26.96 10.18 -1.88
C GLU A 81 27.99 9.35 -1.09
N LEU A 82 27.60 8.19 -0.56
CA LEU A 82 28.51 7.26 0.13
C LEU A 82 29.49 6.61 -0.85
N ALA A 83 30.79 6.71 -0.53
CA ALA A 83 31.86 6.10 -1.30
C ALA A 83 31.90 4.57 -1.11
N LEU A 84 32.16 3.83 -2.18
CA LEU A 84 32.48 2.41 -2.08
C LEU A 84 33.86 2.25 -1.42
N SER A 85 33.92 1.50 -0.31
CA SER A 85 35.17 1.26 0.43
C SER A 85 36.10 0.23 -0.23
N THR A 86 35.73 -0.34 -1.37
CA THR A 86 36.49 -1.41 -2.03
C THR A 86 37.36 -0.90 -3.20
N GLU A 87 38.67 -0.99 -2.93
CA GLU A 87 39.82 -1.06 -3.84
C GLU A 87 40.47 0.24 -4.32
N LYS A 88 41.72 0.40 -3.83
CA LYS A 88 42.84 1.26 -4.22
C LYS A 88 42.50 2.74 -4.55
N PRO A 89 43.20 3.71 -3.93
CA PRO A 89 43.02 5.11 -4.30
C PRO A 89 43.18 5.24 -5.82
N ALA A 90 42.22 5.91 -6.45
CA ALA A 90 42.24 6.14 -7.88
C ALA A 90 43.62 6.71 -8.28
N VAL A 91 44.17 6.18 -9.38
CA VAL A 91 45.47 6.61 -9.94
C VAL A 91 45.43 8.08 -10.38
N ASP A 92 44.23 8.66 -10.50
CA ASP A 92 43.98 10.04 -10.92
C ASP A 92 43.26 10.86 -9.83
N PRO A 93 43.86 11.95 -9.31
CA PRO A 93 43.26 12.83 -8.28
C PRO A 93 42.09 13.69 -8.80
N THR A 94 41.75 13.61 -10.08
CA THR A 94 40.64 14.32 -10.73
C THR A 94 39.38 13.48 -10.87
N SER A 95 39.46 12.17 -10.59
CA SER A 95 38.32 11.24 -10.73
C SER A 95 37.41 11.30 -9.49
N ARG A 96 36.10 11.43 -9.70
CA ARG A 96 35.12 11.38 -8.59
C ARG A 96 35.18 9.99 -7.93
N PRO A 97 35.11 9.91 -6.59
CA PRO A 97 35.08 8.62 -5.91
C PRO A 97 33.90 7.80 -6.42
N ARG A 98 34.12 6.49 -6.63
CA ARG A 98 33.03 5.58 -7.00
C ARG A 98 32.07 5.46 -5.82
N THR A 99 30.78 5.68 -6.07
CA THR A 99 29.71 5.53 -5.06
C THR A 99 28.87 4.29 -5.39
N TYR A 100 27.87 3.98 -4.56
CA TYR A 100 27.03 2.79 -4.72
C TYR A 100 26.07 2.84 -5.91
N THR A 101 26.09 3.92 -6.69
CA THR A 101 25.26 4.11 -7.89
C THR A 101 26.05 4.78 -9.00
N SER A 102 25.71 4.47 -10.25
CA SER A 102 26.30 5.09 -11.44
C SER A 102 25.24 5.88 -12.20
N PHE A 103 24.90 7.09 -11.72
CA PHE A 103 23.88 7.93 -12.35
C PHE A 103 24.52 8.80 -13.43
N ASN A 104 24.02 8.70 -14.67
CA ASN A 104 24.52 9.49 -15.80
C ASN A 104 23.81 10.85 -15.90
N CYS A 105 22.58 10.94 -15.39
CA CYS A 105 21.83 12.19 -15.29
C CYS A 105 21.10 12.28 -13.95
N SER A 106 20.65 13.49 -13.62
CA SER A 106 19.90 13.76 -12.39
C SER A 106 18.42 13.46 -12.61
N GLN A 107 17.79 12.71 -11.71
CA GLN A 107 16.39 12.30 -11.85
C GLN A 107 15.41 13.48 -11.79
N ASP A 108 15.77 14.59 -11.13
CA ASP A 108 14.99 15.84 -11.08
C ASP A 108 14.94 16.60 -12.41
N SER A 109 15.74 16.21 -13.41
CA SER A 109 15.66 16.77 -14.76
C SER A 109 14.39 16.38 -15.51
N LEU A 110 13.68 15.33 -15.04
CA LEU A 110 12.42 14.89 -15.62
C LEU A 110 11.28 15.80 -15.15
N PRO A 111 10.45 16.35 -16.06
CA PRO A 111 9.33 17.24 -15.73
C PRO A 111 8.35 16.67 -14.70
N GLU A 112 8.21 15.34 -14.67
CA GLU A 112 7.34 14.60 -13.76
C GLU A 112 7.80 14.71 -12.30
N PHE A 113 9.11 14.82 -12.05
CA PHE A 113 9.69 14.88 -10.71
C PHE A 113 10.04 16.30 -10.26
N SER A 114 10.21 17.25 -11.19
CA SER A 114 10.46 18.65 -10.85
C SER A 114 9.29 19.30 -10.12
N ASN A 115 8.05 18.97 -10.52
CA ASN A 115 6.83 19.48 -9.89
C ASN A 115 6.34 18.61 -8.71
N ASN A 116 6.82 17.37 -8.61
CA ASN A 116 6.39 16.42 -7.60
C ASN A 116 7.60 15.55 -7.16
N PRO A 117 8.43 16.05 -6.23
CA PRO A 117 9.64 15.37 -5.84
C PRO A 117 9.35 14.00 -5.23
N ILE A 118 10.26 13.06 -5.47
CA ILE A 118 10.17 11.72 -4.93
C ILE A 118 10.36 11.78 -3.42
N GLY A 119 9.50 11.09 -2.67
CA GLY A 119 9.57 11.07 -1.22
C GLY A 119 8.65 10.00 -0.59
N PRO A 120 8.64 9.91 0.74
CA PRO A 120 7.67 9.11 1.46
C PRO A 120 6.24 9.58 1.16
N LYS A 121 5.30 8.64 1.08
CA LYS A 121 3.89 8.95 0.89
C LYS A 121 3.26 9.60 2.13
N HIS A 122 3.63 9.11 3.31
CA HIS A 122 3.20 9.64 4.60
C HIS A 122 4.41 10.24 5.28
N ALA A 123 4.29 11.50 5.71
CA ALA A 123 5.40 12.31 6.23
C ALA A 123 5.67 12.10 7.73
N ASP A 124 4.75 11.45 8.43
CA ASP A 124 4.68 11.36 9.89
C ASP A 124 4.95 9.95 10.45
N ILE A 125 5.44 9.03 9.60
CA ILE A 125 5.80 7.68 10.05
C ILE A 125 7.04 7.78 10.93
N ILE A 126 6.91 7.40 12.20
CA ILE A 126 8.04 7.37 13.13
C ILE A 126 8.98 6.23 12.75
N ILE A 127 10.21 6.57 12.36
CA ILE A 127 11.28 5.62 12.07
C ILE A 127 11.96 5.19 13.37
N ALA A 128 12.45 6.18 14.12
CA ALA A 128 13.23 5.98 15.35
C ALA A 128 12.95 7.08 16.39
N LYS A 129 13.44 6.88 17.61
CA LYS A 129 13.48 7.91 18.66
C LYS A 129 14.91 8.00 19.16
N LEU A 130 15.48 9.21 19.16
CA LEU A 130 16.85 9.45 19.59
C LEU A 130 16.87 10.13 20.96
N GLY A 131 17.77 9.66 21.82
CA GLY A 131 18.16 10.33 23.05
C GLY A 131 19.40 11.21 22.88
N PRO A 132 19.71 12.04 23.88
CA PRO A 132 20.80 13.02 23.78
C PRO A 132 22.15 12.36 23.49
N GLY A 133 22.82 12.80 22.44
CA GLY A 133 24.10 12.26 21.98
C GLY A 133 23.99 11.13 20.95
N GLN A 134 22.79 10.66 20.60
CA GLN A 134 22.58 9.63 19.58
C GLN A 134 22.38 10.25 18.19
N GLU A 135 22.74 9.47 17.17
CA GLU A 135 22.77 9.86 15.76
C GLU A 135 22.46 8.65 14.87
N ILE A 136 21.76 8.91 13.77
CA ILE A 136 21.56 7.99 12.65
C ILE A 136 22.01 8.69 11.38
N GLU A 137 22.90 8.05 10.62
CA GLU A 137 23.35 8.46 9.30
C GLU A 137 23.34 7.25 8.37
N LEU A 138 22.52 7.30 7.31
CA LEU A 138 22.38 6.22 6.35
C LEU A 138 21.93 6.70 4.96
N GLU A 139 22.13 5.85 3.97
CA GLU A 139 21.48 5.93 2.67
C GLU A 139 20.54 4.72 2.46
N ALA A 140 19.40 4.95 1.84
CA ALA A 140 18.40 3.93 1.53
C ALA A 140 18.12 3.89 0.03
N HIS A 141 18.33 2.73 -0.58
CA HIS A 141 18.16 2.50 -2.00
C HIS A 141 16.84 1.77 -2.24
N ALA A 142 15.94 2.42 -2.96
CA ALA A 142 14.65 1.88 -3.34
C ALA A 142 14.64 1.40 -4.78
N VAL A 143 13.99 0.25 -5.00
CA VAL A 143 13.92 -0.43 -6.30
C VAL A 143 12.49 -0.84 -6.62
N LYS A 144 12.27 -1.17 -7.90
CA LYS A 144 11.04 -1.77 -8.38
C LYS A 144 11.01 -3.26 -8.01
N GLY A 145 9.88 -3.72 -7.50
CA GLY A 145 9.70 -5.12 -7.09
C GLY A 145 8.23 -5.50 -7.05
N MET A 146 7.96 -6.76 -6.70
CA MET A 146 6.62 -7.35 -6.68
C MET A 146 6.22 -7.82 -5.28
N GLY A 147 4.96 -7.64 -4.93
CA GLY A 147 4.40 -8.11 -3.65
C GLY A 147 4.55 -9.62 -3.42
N LYS A 148 4.66 -10.41 -4.49
CA LYS A 148 4.96 -11.86 -4.41
C LYS A 148 6.33 -12.15 -3.79
N THR A 149 7.32 -11.30 -4.05
CA THR A 149 8.68 -11.45 -3.52
C THR A 149 8.73 -11.01 -2.05
N HIS A 150 8.12 -9.88 -1.73
CA HIS A 150 8.01 -9.40 -0.35
C HIS A 150 6.81 -8.47 -0.18
N ALA A 151 6.14 -8.53 0.96
CA ALA A 151 4.91 -7.77 1.25
C ALA A 151 5.08 -6.25 1.14
N LYS A 152 6.29 -5.72 1.34
CA LYS A 152 6.62 -4.29 1.20
C LYS A 152 6.34 -3.69 -0.18
N TRP A 153 6.31 -4.53 -1.23
CA TRP A 153 5.94 -4.11 -2.58
C TRP A 153 4.45 -4.27 -2.88
N SER A 154 3.62 -4.70 -1.91
CA SER A 154 2.17 -4.69 -2.09
C SER A 154 1.69 -3.23 -2.22
N PRO A 155 1.06 -2.84 -3.34
CA PRO A 155 0.60 -1.47 -3.52
C PRO A 155 -0.71 -1.18 -2.77
N VAL A 156 -1.38 -2.22 -2.27
CA VAL A 156 -2.66 -2.13 -1.56
C VAL A 156 -2.47 -2.42 -0.07
N ALA A 157 -3.21 -1.70 0.76
CA ALA A 157 -3.42 -2.07 2.16
C ALA A 157 -4.30 -3.33 2.22
N THR A 158 -5.40 -3.33 1.47
CA THR A 158 -6.22 -4.51 1.23
C THR A 158 -6.88 -4.44 -0.14
N ALA A 159 -7.02 -5.60 -0.78
CA ALA A 159 -7.83 -5.78 -1.97
C ALA A 159 -8.63 -7.06 -1.80
N TRP A 160 -9.94 -6.94 -1.74
CA TRP A 160 -10.83 -8.08 -1.55
C TRP A 160 -12.14 -7.84 -2.28
N TYR A 161 -12.94 -8.89 -2.42
CA TYR A 161 -14.28 -8.79 -2.98
C TYR A 161 -15.27 -9.61 -2.16
N ARG A 162 -16.53 -9.25 -2.31
CA ARG A 162 -17.67 -10.10 -1.90
C ARG A 162 -18.71 -10.12 -3.01
N MET A 163 -19.48 -11.20 -3.08
CA MET A 163 -20.65 -11.23 -3.96
C MET A 163 -21.75 -10.32 -3.41
N LEU A 164 -22.57 -9.75 -4.31
CA LEU A 164 -23.76 -9.00 -3.93
C LEU A 164 -24.69 -9.91 -3.10
N PRO A 165 -25.04 -9.54 -1.87
CA PRO A 165 -26.03 -10.27 -1.09
C PRO A 165 -27.39 -10.16 -1.76
N GLU A 166 -28.07 -11.29 -1.88
CA GLU A 166 -29.45 -11.38 -2.34
C GLU A 166 -30.29 -11.79 -1.14
N VAL A 167 -31.12 -10.87 -0.64
CA VAL A 167 -32.01 -11.13 0.48
C VAL A 167 -33.41 -11.27 -0.09
N VAL A 168 -34.01 -12.46 0.06
CA VAL A 168 -35.34 -12.75 -0.51
C VAL A 168 -36.30 -13.02 0.63
N LEU A 169 -37.44 -12.32 0.60
CA LEU A 169 -38.59 -12.61 1.44
C LEU A 169 -39.41 -13.71 0.75
N LEU A 170 -39.48 -14.89 1.36
CA LEU A 170 -40.23 -16.04 0.84
C LEU A 170 -41.74 -15.87 1.06
N GLN A 171 -42.12 -15.09 2.08
CA GLN A 171 -43.50 -14.79 2.44
C GLN A 171 -43.61 -13.32 2.83
N GLU A 172 -44.82 -12.77 2.79
CA GLU A 172 -45.07 -11.42 3.29
C GLU A 172 -44.89 -11.38 4.82
N VAL A 173 -44.08 -10.42 5.28
CA VAL A 173 -43.83 -10.17 6.71
C VAL A 173 -44.53 -8.86 7.07
N GLU A 174 -45.61 -8.94 7.84
CA GLU A 174 -46.45 -7.80 8.24
C GLU A 174 -46.44 -7.55 9.75
N GLY A 175 -46.87 -6.35 10.16
CA GLY A 175 -47.15 -6.01 11.56
C GLY A 175 -45.92 -6.05 12.47
N GLU A 176 -46.07 -6.60 13.67
CA GLU A 176 -44.99 -6.67 14.67
C GLU A 176 -43.77 -7.46 14.17
N LYS A 177 -43.98 -8.51 13.38
CA LYS A 177 -42.87 -9.28 12.77
C LYS A 177 -42.06 -8.41 11.79
N ALA A 178 -42.70 -7.50 11.07
CA ALA A 178 -41.99 -6.59 10.17
C ALA A 178 -41.08 -5.64 10.95
N GLU A 179 -41.58 -5.10 12.06
CA GLU A 179 -40.82 -4.24 12.97
C GLU A 179 -39.66 -4.99 13.64
N GLU A 180 -39.90 -6.25 14.06
CA GLU A 180 -38.85 -7.14 14.60
C GLU A 180 -37.76 -7.40 13.56
N LEU A 181 -38.12 -7.74 12.32
CA LEU A 181 -37.17 -8.03 11.25
C LEU A 181 -36.28 -6.82 10.93
N VAL A 182 -36.87 -5.63 10.87
CA VAL A 182 -36.13 -4.37 10.67
C VAL A 182 -35.19 -4.11 11.84
N LYS A 183 -35.65 -4.34 13.08
CA LYS A 183 -34.84 -4.16 14.30
C LYS A 183 -33.68 -5.16 14.40
N LYS A 184 -33.87 -6.41 13.92
CA LYS A 184 -32.82 -7.45 13.88
C LYS A 184 -31.67 -7.09 12.96
N CYS A 185 -31.88 -6.25 11.94
CA CYS A 185 -30.84 -5.90 10.98
C CYS A 185 -30.12 -4.59 11.38
N PRO A 186 -28.89 -4.65 11.93
CA PRO A 186 -28.18 -3.45 12.40
C PRO A 186 -27.85 -2.48 11.26
N VAL A 187 -27.67 -2.99 10.04
CA VAL A 187 -27.35 -2.22 8.83
C VAL A 187 -28.58 -1.80 8.02
N LYS A 188 -29.79 -1.98 8.57
CA LYS A 188 -31.08 -1.53 8.00
C LYS A 188 -31.28 -1.97 6.54
N VAL A 189 -31.04 -3.25 6.24
CA VAL A 189 -31.31 -3.84 4.92
C VAL A 189 -32.81 -3.84 4.62
N PHE A 190 -33.62 -4.10 5.64
CA PHE A 190 -35.06 -4.07 5.58
C PHE A 190 -35.59 -2.68 5.90
N ASP A 191 -36.73 -2.32 5.31
CA ASP A 191 -37.49 -1.11 5.61
C ASP A 191 -38.97 -1.43 5.76
N ILE A 192 -39.73 -0.51 6.33
CA ILE A 192 -41.19 -0.65 6.48
C ILE A 192 -41.89 0.11 5.37
N GLU A 193 -42.73 -0.58 4.62
CA GLU A 193 -43.66 -0.01 3.66
C GLU A 193 -45.07 0.00 4.26
N ASP A 194 -45.76 1.14 4.20
CA ASP A 194 -47.17 1.28 4.60
C ASP A 194 -48.06 1.01 3.38
N ILE A 195 -48.85 -0.05 3.45
CA ILE A 195 -49.74 -0.49 2.35
C ILE A 195 -51.13 0.18 2.48
N GLY A 196 -51.32 1.08 3.45
CA GLY A 196 -52.58 1.73 3.73
C GLY A 196 -53.47 0.89 4.66
N LYS A 197 -54.51 1.53 5.21
CA LYS A 197 -55.36 0.99 6.29
C LYS A 197 -54.58 0.61 7.58
N GLY A 198 -53.40 1.20 7.78
CA GLY A 198 -52.54 0.94 8.94
C GLY A 198 -51.76 -0.38 8.88
N ARG A 199 -51.69 -1.04 7.71
CA ARG A 199 -50.92 -2.28 7.53
C ARG A 199 -49.49 -1.97 7.11
N LYS A 200 -48.54 -2.41 7.92
CA LYS A 200 -47.08 -2.28 7.70
C LYS A 200 -46.51 -3.61 7.19
N ARG A 201 -45.68 -3.57 6.14
CA ARG A 201 -44.95 -4.73 5.60
C ARG A 201 -43.46 -4.45 5.52
N ALA A 202 -42.63 -5.45 5.77
CA ALA A 202 -41.20 -5.36 5.55
C ALA A 202 -40.84 -5.53 4.06
N THR A 203 -39.97 -4.67 3.55
CA THR A 203 -39.38 -4.79 2.21
C THR A 203 -37.87 -4.78 2.27
N VAL A 204 -37.21 -5.36 1.27
CA VAL A 204 -35.75 -5.37 1.17
C VAL A 204 -35.30 -4.11 0.42
N ALA A 205 -35.06 -3.03 1.14
CA ALA A 205 -34.69 -1.74 0.54
C ALA A 205 -33.21 -1.65 0.16
N ARG A 206 -32.31 -2.23 0.97
CA ARG A 206 -30.84 -2.04 0.83
C ARG A 206 -30.06 -3.36 0.89
N PRO A 207 -30.22 -4.26 -0.09
CA PRO A 207 -29.55 -5.57 -0.08
C PRO A 207 -28.02 -5.47 -0.13
N ARG A 208 -27.46 -4.45 -0.81
CA ARG A 208 -26.01 -4.22 -0.91
C ARG A 208 -25.35 -3.98 0.44
N SER A 209 -26.05 -3.36 1.38
CA SER A 209 -25.56 -3.07 2.74
C SER A 209 -25.52 -4.29 3.64
N CYS A 210 -26.14 -5.41 3.25
CA CYS A 210 -26.15 -6.63 4.03
C CYS A 210 -24.73 -7.17 4.23
N THR A 211 -24.35 -7.36 5.50
CA THR A 211 -23.07 -7.97 5.91
C THR A 211 -23.14 -9.49 6.00
N LEU A 212 -24.29 -10.09 5.70
CA LEU A 212 -24.58 -11.53 5.86
C LEU A 212 -24.31 -12.05 7.28
N CYS A 213 -24.64 -11.26 8.30
CA CYS A 213 -24.51 -11.66 9.71
C CYS A 213 -25.45 -12.81 10.13
N ARG A 214 -26.45 -13.15 9.30
CA ARG A 214 -27.46 -14.20 9.53
C ARG A 214 -28.39 -13.98 10.71
N GLU A 215 -28.41 -12.77 11.29
CA GLU A 215 -29.31 -12.47 12.41
C GLU A 215 -30.80 -12.49 12.00
N CYS A 216 -31.12 -12.08 10.77
CA CYS A 216 -32.49 -12.09 10.25
C CYS A 216 -33.08 -13.49 10.03
N ILE A 217 -32.25 -14.54 10.07
CA ILE A 217 -32.69 -15.95 10.01
C ILE A 217 -32.48 -16.66 11.35
N ARG A 218 -32.03 -15.94 12.39
CA ARG A 218 -31.78 -16.51 13.71
C ARG A 218 -33.07 -16.54 14.54
N GLY A 219 -33.31 -17.69 15.16
CA GLY A 219 -34.50 -17.99 15.97
C GLY A 219 -35.48 -18.89 15.22
N ASP A 220 -36.50 -19.37 15.93
CA ASP A 220 -37.47 -20.30 15.35
C ASP A 220 -38.34 -19.60 14.28
N ASP A 221 -38.67 -20.33 13.22
CA ASP A 221 -39.49 -19.94 12.06
C ASP A 221 -38.96 -18.90 11.07
N TRP A 222 -37.87 -18.16 11.35
CA TRP A 222 -37.39 -17.12 10.43
C TRP A 222 -36.88 -17.64 9.08
N ASP A 223 -36.39 -18.89 9.03
CA ASP A 223 -35.99 -19.57 7.78
C ASP A 223 -37.15 -19.72 6.77
N LYS A 224 -38.41 -19.67 7.23
CA LYS A 224 -39.59 -19.72 6.35
C LYS A 224 -39.91 -18.37 5.71
N TYR A 225 -39.43 -17.27 6.30
CA TYR A 225 -39.73 -15.91 5.85
C TYR A 225 -38.59 -15.29 5.06
N VAL A 226 -37.33 -15.55 5.43
CA VAL A 226 -36.17 -14.90 4.83
C VAL A 226 -35.15 -15.94 4.39
N THR A 227 -34.69 -15.84 3.15
CA THR A 227 -33.52 -16.60 2.68
C THR A 227 -32.42 -15.65 2.24
N LEU A 228 -31.19 -16.01 2.59
CA LEU A 228 -29.97 -15.25 2.26
C LEU A 228 -29.21 -16.00 1.17
N ARG A 229 -29.07 -15.36 0.02
CA ARG A 229 -28.37 -15.85 -1.17
C ARG A 229 -27.28 -14.86 -1.59
N ARG A 230 -26.60 -15.20 -2.68
CA ARG A 230 -25.56 -14.39 -3.31
C ARG A 230 -25.71 -14.47 -4.82
N VAL A 231 -25.64 -13.32 -5.48
CA VAL A 231 -25.61 -13.25 -6.94
C VAL A 231 -24.21 -13.66 -7.41
N LYS A 232 -24.10 -14.80 -8.11
CA LYS A 232 -22.82 -15.48 -8.39
C LYS A 232 -21.91 -14.72 -9.36
N ASP A 233 -22.49 -13.89 -10.21
CA ASP A 233 -21.86 -13.11 -11.27
C ASP A 233 -21.69 -11.62 -10.90
N HIS A 234 -22.12 -11.21 -9.71
CA HIS A 234 -22.00 -9.82 -9.25
C HIS A 234 -20.99 -9.71 -8.11
N PHE A 235 -19.80 -9.19 -8.42
CA PHE A 235 -18.73 -8.96 -7.46
C PHE A 235 -18.64 -7.50 -7.05
N ILE A 236 -18.49 -7.27 -5.74
CA ILE A 236 -18.24 -5.96 -5.14
C ILE A 236 -16.81 -5.96 -4.65
N PHE A 237 -15.92 -5.33 -5.42
CA PHE A 237 -14.52 -5.15 -5.04
C PHE A 237 -14.36 -3.97 -4.07
N THR A 238 -13.41 -4.09 -3.16
CA THR A 238 -12.91 -3.03 -2.29
C THR A 238 -11.40 -3.05 -2.36
N ILE A 239 -10.82 -1.93 -2.81
CA ILE A 239 -9.38 -1.78 -3.04
C ILE A 239 -8.92 -0.52 -2.31
N GLU A 240 -8.08 -0.72 -1.31
CA GLU A 240 -7.48 0.36 -0.52
C GLU A 240 -6.02 0.48 -0.91
N SER A 241 -5.64 1.61 -1.51
CA SER A 241 -4.24 1.87 -1.88
C SER A 241 -3.42 2.28 -0.66
N THR A 242 -2.15 1.86 -0.62
CA THR A 242 -1.16 2.40 0.33
C THR A 242 -0.74 3.84 0.01
N GLY A 243 -1.08 4.32 -1.19
CA GLY A 243 -0.97 5.71 -1.61
C GLY A 243 0.08 6.00 -2.69
N ALA A 244 0.82 4.99 -3.16
CA ALA A 244 1.77 5.12 -4.26
C ALA A 244 1.07 5.43 -5.61
N LEU A 245 -0.04 4.74 -5.89
CA LEU A 245 -0.92 4.96 -7.05
C LEU A 245 -2.39 4.95 -6.59
N PRO A 246 -3.30 5.64 -7.27
CA PRO A 246 -4.71 5.60 -6.90
C PRO A 246 -5.35 4.23 -7.23
N PRO A 247 -6.37 3.78 -6.48
CA PRO A 247 -6.95 2.44 -6.61
C PRO A 247 -7.45 2.08 -8.02
N GLU A 248 -8.02 3.04 -8.76
CA GLU A 248 -8.51 2.85 -10.12
C GLU A 248 -7.39 2.52 -11.12
N VAL A 249 -6.22 3.13 -10.94
CA VAL A 249 -5.02 2.80 -11.73
C VAL A 249 -4.51 1.42 -11.34
N LEU A 250 -4.49 1.08 -10.05
CA LEU A 250 -4.05 -0.25 -9.59
C LEU A 250 -4.89 -1.38 -10.19
N PHE A 251 -6.22 -1.23 -10.22
CA PHE A 251 -7.09 -2.23 -10.83
C PHE A 251 -6.85 -2.36 -12.34
N THR A 252 -6.71 -1.24 -13.05
CA THR A 252 -6.43 -1.22 -14.48
C THR A 252 -5.09 -1.91 -14.81
N GLU A 253 -4.04 -1.62 -14.05
CA GLU A 253 -2.74 -2.27 -14.21
C GLU A 253 -2.79 -3.77 -13.88
N ALA A 254 -3.60 -4.19 -12.90
CA ALA A 254 -3.80 -5.61 -12.59
C ALA A 254 -4.42 -6.38 -13.77
N VAL A 255 -5.40 -5.78 -14.47
CA VAL A 255 -6.01 -6.37 -15.66
C VAL A 255 -5.00 -6.47 -16.81
N LYS A 256 -4.22 -5.41 -17.08
CA LYS A 256 -3.16 -5.43 -18.10
C LYS A 256 -2.11 -6.52 -17.82
N ILE A 257 -1.75 -6.74 -16.56
CA ILE A 257 -0.83 -7.81 -16.17
C ILE A 257 -1.41 -9.19 -16.48
N LEU A 258 -2.73 -9.38 -16.30
CA LEU A 258 -3.39 -10.62 -16.65
C LEU A 258 -3.45 -10.82 -18.17
N GLU A 259 -3.80 -9.78 -18.92
CA GLU A 259 -3.79 -9.77 -20.39
C GLU A 259 -2.39 -10.14 -20.93
N GLY A 260 -1.35 -9.45 -20.49
CA GLY A 260 0.03 -9.75 -20.91
C GLY A 260 0.53 -11.13 -20.48
N LYS A 261 -0.06 -11.76 -19.45
CA LYS A 261 0.22 -13.17 -19.13
C LYS A 261 -0.39 -14.11 -20.16
N CYS A 262 -1.64 -13.87 -20.56
CA CYS A 262 -2.31 -14.65 -21.60
C CYS A 262 -1.59 -14.53 -22.93
N GLU A 263 -1.20 -13.31 -23.32
CA GLU A 263 -0.45 -13.07 -24.57
C GLU A 263 0.87 -13.84 -24.61
N ARG A 264 1.66 -13.80 -23.52
CA ARG A 264 2.91 -14.57 -23.44
C ARG A 264 2.69 -16.06 -23.68
N VAL A 265 1.67 -16.64 -23.07
CA VAL A 265 1.33 -18.06 -23.27
C VAL A 265 0.95 -18.34 -24.72
N ILE A 266 0.18 -17.45 -25.36
CA ILE A 266 -0.19 -17.59 -26.78
C ILE A 266 1.06 -17.53 -27.68
N THR A 267 1.97 -16.58 -27.42
CA THR A 267 3.21 -16.43 -28.20
C THR A 267 4.14 -17.63 -28.03
N GLU A 268 4.24 -18.23 -26.84
CA GLU A 268 5.08 -19.41 -26.62
C GLU A 268 4.49 -20.70 -27.23
N LEU A 269 3.17 -20.75 -27.45
CA LEU A 269 2.48 -21.89 -28.05
C LEU A 269 2.37 -21.82 -29.58
N SER A 270 2.56 -20.64 -30.17
CA SER A 270 2.47 -20.40 -31.63
C SER A 270 3.82 -20.62 -32.31
#